data_AF-A0A2P8DIL6-F1
#
_entry.id   AF-A0A2P8DIL6-F1
#
_cell.length_a   1.000
_cell.length_b   1.000
_cell.length_c   1.000
_cell.angle_alpha   90.00
_cell.angle_beta   90.00
_cell.angle_gamma   90.00
#
_symmetry.space_group_name_H-M   'P 1'
#
loop_
_entity.id
_entity.type
_entity.pdbx_description
1 polymer ?
#
loop_
_entity_poly.entity_id
_entity_poly.type
_entity_poly.pdbx_seq_one_letter_code
_entity_poly.pdbx_strand_id
1 'polypeptide(L)'
;MADSPPPSENQRLDLRFLRDDGHLSDSLGRLVAGAVPPLLPTMTGTLVLAVLMVAGLAQLPGITLFAPAAALLLSGVASGHPHDGRFDWMVPPVLRATEYLYLLALGLGSGVPGPLVFVLLAAVVLHHGDVAHRVRCGAPKPVWAMRAMFGWDGRMLLIAASGVLGWLPFGYGLLAGYLGVLLVWESATGWLATPVGTGTDVPRIEDGGANASVT
;
A
#
# COMPACT_ATOMS: atom_id res chain seq x y z
N MET A 1 39.01 -18.72 -17.53
CA MET A 1 38.39 -18.52 -16.21
C MET A 1 37.43 -17.36 -16.38
N ALA A 2 36.21 -17.66 -16.83
CA ALA A 2 35.22 -16.65 -17.16
C ALA A 2 34.66 -16.11 -15.84
N ASP A 3 34.80 -14.80 -15.65
CA ASP A 3 34.17 -14.06 -14.58
C ASP A 3 32.66 -14.25 -14.74
N SER A 4 32.05 -15.05 -13.85
CA SER A 4 30.60 -15.04 -13.71
C SER A 4 30.21 -13.60 -13.39
N PRO A 5 29.23 -12.99 -14.09
CA PRO A 5 28.77 -11.66 -13.71
C PRO A 5 28.36 -11.70 -12.23
N PRO A 6 28.70 -10.69 -11.42
CA PRO A 6 28.25 -10.64 -10.04
C PRO A 6 26.72 -10.79 -10.03
N PRO A 7 26.14 -11.55 -9.08
CA PRO A 7 24.69 -11.63 -8.97
C PRO A 7 24.15 -10.20 -8.99
N SER A 8 23.23 -9.91 -9.91
CA SER A 8 22.70 -8.56 -10.11
C SER A 8 22.30 -8.01 -8.75
N GLU A 9 23.06 -7.03 -8.29
CA GLU A 9 22.83 -6.23 -7.09
C GLU A 9 21.33 -5.92 -7.06
N ASN A 10 20.60 -6.57 -6.15
CA ASN A 10 19.18 -6.37 -5.84
C ASN A 10 18.50 -5.39 -6.80
N GLN A 11 17.72 -5.89 -7.77
CA GLN A 11 16.76 -5.06 -8.50
C GLN A 11 16.03 -4.21 -7.46
N ARG A 12 16.49 -2.99 -7.24
CA ARG A 12 16.14 -2.19 -6.05
C ARG A 12 14.66 -1.94 -6.20
N LEU A 13 13.88 -2.73 -5.45
CA LEU A 13 12.42 -2.65 -5.45
C LEU A 13 12.09 -1.19 -5.19
N ASP A 14 11.54 -0.52 -6.21
CA ASP A 14 11.23 0.90 -6.10
C ASP A 14 10.16 1.06 -5.02
N LEU A 15 10.61 1.55 -3.85
CA LEU A 15 9.83 1.61 -2.62
C LEU A 15 8.59 2.51 -2.77
N ARG A 16 8.59 3.38 -3.78
CA ARG A 16 7.46 4.25 -4.12
C ARG A 16 6.21 3.46 -4.46
N PHE A 17 6.35 2.31 -5.15
CA PHE A 17 5.20 1.44 -5.44
C PHE A 17 4.63 0.75 -4.19
N LEU A 18 5.45 0.56 -3.15
CA LEU A 18 5.02 -0.08 -1.91
C LEU A 18 4.34 0.90 -0.94
N ARG A 19 4.57 2.21 -1.13
CA ARG A 19 4.09 3.29 -0.27
C ARG A 19 2.59 3.57 -0.43
N ASP A 20 2.02 3.18 -1.55
CA ASP A 20 0.60 3.36 -1.90
C ASP A 20 0.11 4.81 -1.76
N ASP A 21 0.92 5.77 -2.26
CA ASP A 21 0.56 7.18 -2.25
C ASP A 21 -0.63 7.47 -3.15
N GLY A 22 -1.63 8.18 -2.62
CA GLY A 22 -2.72 8.71 -3.40
C GLY A 22 -2.43 10.11 -3.92
N HIS A 23 -3.48 10.73 -4.47
CA HIS A 23 -3.36 11.95 -5.25
C HIS A 23 -2.79 13.14 -4.49
N LEU A 24 -3.12 13.30 -3.20
CA LEU A 24 -2.64 14.44 -2.44
C LEU A 24 -1.16 14.26 -2.07
N SER A 25 -0.78 13.07 -1.64
CA SER A 25 0.61 12.73 -1.34
C SER A 25 1.53 12.91 -2.57
N ASP A 26 1.11 12.43 -3.75
CA ASP A 26 1.86 12.61 -5.00
C ASP A 26 1.96 14.09 -5.41
N SER A 27 0.86 14.84 -5.29
CA SER A 27 0.86 16.27 -5.60
C SER A 27 1.79 17.07 -4.68
N LEU A 28 1.82 16.76 -3.39
CA LEU A 28 2.70 17.41 -2.41
C LEU A 28 4.17 17.09 -2.66
N GLY A 29 4.51 15.83 -2.97
CA GLY A 29 5.89 15.46 -3.30
C GLY A 29 6.40 16.12 -4.58
N ARG A 30 5.54 16.28 -5.58
CA ARG A 30 5.87 17.00 -6.81
C ARG A 30 6.08 18.49 -6.59
N LEU A 31 5.32 19.12 -5.69
CA LEU A 31 5.45 20.54 -5.36
C LEU A 31 6.76 20.85 -4.61
N VAL A 32 7.24 19.92 -3.77
CA VAL A 32 8.43 20.12 -2.92
C VAL A 32 9.67 19.39 -3.46
N ALA A 33 9.56 18.78 -4.65
CA ALA A 33 10.64 18.07 -5.35
C ALA A 33 11.42 17.05 -4.48
N GLY A 34 10.76 16.46 -3.47
CA GLY A 34 11.38 15.47 -2.59
C GLY A 34 12.52 16.01 -1.70
N ALA A 35 12.52 17.31 -1.36
CA ALA A 35 13.59 17.95 -0.60
C ALA A 35 13.72 17.50 0.88
N VAL A 36 12.80 16.66 1.38
CA VAL A 36 12.72 16.27 2.79
C VAL A 36 12.92 14.76 2.95
N PRO A 37 13.77 14.30 3.89
CA PRO A 37 13.92 12.87 4.19
C PRO A 37 12.59 12.24 4.66
N PRO A 38 12.19 11.06 4.12
CA PRO A 38 10.83 10.52 4.26
C PRO A 38 10.48 9.91 5.62
N LEU A 39 11.48 9.61 6.45
CA LEU A 39 11.27 8.91 7.72
C LEU A 39 10.70 9.81 8.82
N LEU A 40 11.24 11.02 8.98
CA LEU A 40 10.83 11.92 10.06
C LEU A 40 9.33 12.25 9.98
N PRO A 41 8.77 12.64 8.81
CA PRO A 41 7.35 12.94 8.73
C PRO A 41 6.46 11.71 8.96
N THR A 42 6.89 10.54 8.51
CA THR A 42 6.17 9.28 8.72
C THR A 42 6.06 8.95 10.21
N MET A 43 7.19 9.04 10.93
CA MET A 43 7.23 8.82 12.38
C MET A 43 6.36 9.83 13.14
N THR A 44 6.37 11.10 12.72
CA THR A 44 5.52 12.13 13.31
C THR A 44 4.03 11.80 13.12
N GLY A 45 3.61 11.38 11.92
CA GLY A 45 2.23 10.97 11.67
C GLY A 45 1.80 9.76 12.51
N THR A 46 2.66 8.75 12.63
CA THR A 46 2.42 7.59 13.50
C THR A 46 2.33 7.98 14.97
N LEU A 47 3.19 8.88 15.45
CA LEU A 47 3.15 9.38 16.82
C LEU A 47 1.85 10.14 17.10
N VAL A 48 1.42 11.01 16.19
CA VAL A 48 0.15 11.74 16.29
C VAL A 48 -1.02 10.76 16.41
N LEU A 49 -1.05 9.72 15.56
CA LEU A 49 -2.06 8.67 15.69
C LEU A 49 -2.00 7.99 17.06
N ALA A 50 -0.82 7.58 17.52
CA ALA A 50 -0.66 6.89 18.81
C ALA A 50 -1.14 7.75 20.00
N VAL A 51 -0.87 9.04 20.00
CA VAL A 51 -1.36 9.97 21.02
C VAL A 51 -2.88 10.08 20.99
N LEU A 52 -3.47 10.22 19.79
CA LEU A 52 -4.92 10.33 19.64
C LEU A 52 -5.64 9.03 19.99
N MET A 53 -5.00 7.88 19.75
CA MET A 53 -5.47 6.57 20.21
C MET A 53 -5.59 6.52 21.73
N VAL A 54 -4.54 6.93 22.45
CA VAL A 54 -4.53 6.98 23.92
C VAL A 54 -5.57 7.98 24.44
N ALA A 55 -5.79 9.09 23.71
CA ALA A 55 -6.78 10.10 24.06
C ALA A 55 -8.24 9.70 23.77
N GLY A 56 -8.48 8.53 23.16
CA GLY A 56 -9.81 8.08 22.77
C GLY A 56 -10.24 8.62 21.41
N LEU A 57 -9.58 8.17 20.35
CA LEU A 57 -9.76 8.64 18.96
C LEU A 57 -11.23 8.72 18.52
N ALA A 58 -12.06 7.76 18.92
CA ALA A 58 -13.47 7.70 18.56
C ALA A 58 -14.36 8.68 19.33
N GLN A 59 -13.87 9.21 20.45
CA GLN A 59 -14.56 10.18 21.31
C GLN A 59 -14.14 11.63 20.99
N LEU A 60 -13.20 11.82 20.06
CA LEU A 60 -12.68 13.14 19.70
C LEU A 60 -13.68 13.93 18.83
N PRO A 61 -13.70 15.27 18.95
CA PRO A 61 -14.57 16.12 18.16
C PRO A 61 -14.25 16.00 16.67
N GLY A 62 -15.29 16.07 15.83
CA GLY A 62 -15.27 15.63 14.43
C GLY A 62 -14.02 16.01 13.62
N ILE A 63 -13.57 17.26 13.66
CA ILE A 63 -12.41 17.69 12.85
C ILE A 63 -11.09 17.01 13.25
N THR A 64 -10.96 16.59 14.50
CA THR A 64 -9.75 15.91 15.00
C THR A 64 -9.55 14.54 14.36
N LEU A 65 -10.59 13.94 13.78
CA LEU A 65 -10.49 12.69 13.02
C LEU A 65 -9.58 12.82 11.78
N PHE A 66 -9.41 14.03 11.25
CA PHE A 66 -8.47 14.30 10.16
C PHE A 66 -7.02 14.43 10.62
N ALA A 67 -6.76 14.63 11.92
CA ALA A 67 -5.41 14.94 12.40
C ALA A 67 -4.38 13.84 12.08
N PRO A 68 -4.66 12.52 12.22
CA PRO A 68 -3.73 11.48 11.78
C PRO A 68 -3.46 11.52 10.28
N ALA A 69 -4.50 11.71 9.46
CA ALA A 69 -4.37 11.78 8.01
C ALA A 69 -3.54 13.02 7.59
N ALA A 70 -3.83 14.18 8.17
CA ALA A 70 -3.09 15.42 7.93
C ALA A 70 -1.63 15.32 8.39
N ALA A 71 -1.36 14.67 9.53
CA ALA A 71 -0.01 14.46 10.01
C ALA A 71 0.79 13.50 9.11
N LEU A 72 0.15 12.46 8.57
CA LEU A 72 0.78 11.57 7.61
C LEU A 72 0.94 12.20 6.23
N LEU A 73 0.13 13.20 5.85
CA LEU A 73 0.32 13.91 4.57
C LEU A 73 1.67 14.65 4.52
N LEU A 74 2.29 14.95 5.67
CA LEU A 74 3.68 15.41 5.74
C LEU A 74 4.66 14.34 5.24
N SER A 75 4.36 13.05 5.39
CA SER A 75 5.09 11.96 4.70
C SER A 75 4.86 11.98 3.20
N GLY A 76 3.69 12.44 2.74
CA GLY A 76 3.38 12.75 1.35
C GLY A 76 4.41 13.69 0.70
N VAL A 77 4.87 14.73 1.41
CA VAL A 77 5.89 15.69 0.94
C VAL A 77 7.21 15.02 0.56
N ALA A 78 7.52 13.89 1.20
CA ALA A 78 8.72 13.13 0.95
C ALA A 78 8.54 11.99 -0.07
N SER A 79 7.37 11.86 -0.73
CA SER A 79 7.14 10.87 -1.81
C SER A 79 8.10 11.05 -2.98
N GLY A 80 8.50 12.30 -3.26
CA GLY A 80 9.41 12.62 -4.36
C GLY A 80 10.87 12.26 -4.09
N HIS A 81 11.22 11.84 -2.87
CA HIS A 81 12.60 11.54 -2.51
C HIS A 81 13.06 10.20 -3.14
N PRO A 82 14.33 10.05 -3.57
CA PRO A 82 14.83 8.82 -4.18
C PRO A 82 14.78 7.56 -3.29
N HIS A 83 14.42 7.68 -2.01
CA HIS A 83 14.33 6.59 -1.03
C HIS A 83 15.60 5.71 -0.96
N ASP A 84 16.77 6.34 -1.05
CA ASP A 84 18.10 5.71 -1.06
C ASP A 84 18.72 5.58 0.34
N GLY A 85 18.06 6.08 1.39
CA GLY A 85 18.52 6.02 2.76
C GLY A 85 18.44 4.64 3.41
N ARG A 86 19.37 4.35 4.35
CA ARG A 86 19.46 3.07 5.10
C ARG A 86 18.18 2.64 5.79
N PHE A 87 17.33 3.60 6.16
CA PHE A 87 16.11 3.36 6.91
C PHE A 87 14.84 3.55 6.05
N ASP A 88 14.96 3.97 4.78
CA ASP A 88 13.81 4.30 3.94
C ASP A 88 12.95 3.08 3.61
N TRP A 89 13.51 1.88 3.71
CA TRP A 89 12.77 0.62 3.63
C TRP A 89 11.69 0.47 4.71
N MET A 90 11.79 1.19 5.84
CA MET A 90 10.79 1.18 6.91
C MET A 90 9.58 2.06 6.59
N VAL A 91 9.66 2.95 5.59
CA VAL A 91 8.58 3.90 5.29
C VAL A 91 7.30 3.17 4.83
N PRO A 92 7.32 2.26 3.85
CA PRO A 92 6.13 1.52 3.45
C PRO A 92 5.45 0.72 4.58
N PRO A 93 6.16 -0.12 5.39
CA PRO A 93 5.51 -0.89 6.43
C PRO A 93 4.92 -0.02 7.54
N VAL A 94 5.56 1.10 7.89
CA VAL A 94 5.03 2.01 8.91
C VAL A 94 3.77 2.72 8.43
N LEU A 95 3.75 3.18 7.17
CA LEU A 95 2.54 3.81 6.60
C LEU A 95 1.36 2.84 6.59
N ARG A 96 1.58 1.61 6.12
CA ARG A 96 0.56 0.55 6.11
C ARG A 96 0.05 0.24 7.52
N ALA A 97 0.96 0.07 8.48
CA ALA A 97 0.59 -0.21 9.86
C ALA A 97 -0.23 0.95 10.47
N THR A 98 0.13 2.19 10.17
CA THR A 98 -0.57 3.38 10.65
C THR A 98 -1.97 3.47 10.04
N GLU A 99 -2.11 3.21 8.75
CA GLU A 99 -3.42 3.14 8.08
C GLU A 99 -4.30 2.05 8.72
N TYR A 100 -3.80 0.83 8.87
CA TYR A 100 -4.58 -0.27 9.45
C TYR A 100 -5.03 0.04 10.87
N LEU A 101 -4.13 0.60 11.68
CA LEU A 101 -4.43 0.96 13.05
C LEU A 101 -5.50 2.05 13.11
N TYR A 102 -5.43 3.05 12.23
CA TYR A 102 -6.44 4.10 12.13
C TYR A 102 -7.82 3.55 11.77
N LEU A 103 -7.91 2.73 10.71
CA LEU A 103 -9.17 2.11 10.29
C LEU A 103 -9.75 1.18 11.36
N LEU A 104 -8.90 0.36 11.99
CA LEU A 104 -9.35 -0.55 13.03
C LEU A 104 -9.90 0.22 14.24
N ALA A 105 -9.15 1.20 14.71
CA ALA A 105 -9.49 1.96 15.90
C ALA A 105 -10.74 2.81 15.73
N LEU A 106 -10.85 3.51 14.60
CA LEU A 106 -11.99 4.36 14.32
C LEU A 106 -13.24 3.51 14.07
N GLY A 107 -13.13 2.41 13.33
CA GLY A 107 -14.23 1.49 13.07
C GLY A 107 -14.78 0.86 14.34
N LEU A 108 -13.93 0.18 15.12
CA LEU A 108 -14.36 -0.48 16.35
C LEU A 108 -14.75 0.53 17.44
N GLY A 109 -14.01 1.63 17.58
CA GLY A 109 -14.28 2.66 18.59
C GLY A 109 -15.58 3.43 18.35
N SER A 110 -16.05 3.50 17.10
CA SER A 110 -17.29 4.20 16.74
C SER A 110 -18.49 3.26 16.53
N GLY A 111 -18.36 1.97 16.87
CA GLY A 111 -19.45 1.00 16.76
C GLY A 111 -19.79 0.56 15.34
N VAL A 112 -18.87 0.69 14.37
CA VAL A 112 -19.04 0.09 13.04
C VAL A 112 -19.06 -1.44 13.20
N PRO A 113 -19.95 -2.16 12.50
CA PRO A 113 -20.01 -3.63 12.60
C PRO A 113 -18.64 -4.26 12.34
N GLY A 114 -18.17 -5.09 13.28
CA GLY A 114 -16.84 -5.75 13.20
C GLY A 114 -16.55 -6.46 11.86
N PRO A 115 -17.51 -7.22 11.28
CA PRO A 115 -17.32 -7.82 9.96
C PRO A 115 -17.05 -6.82 8.86
N LEU A 116 -17.65 -5.62 8.92
CA LEU A 116 -17.46 -4.58 7.91
C LEU A 116 -16.06 -3.97 8.01
N VAL A 117 -15.60 -3.69 9.24
CA VAL A 117 -14.22 -3.26 9.49
C VAL A 117 -13.23 -4.31 8.98
N PHE A 118 -13.49 -5.59 9.27
CA PHE A 118 -12.66 -6.70 8.80
C PHE A 118 -12.59 -6.78 7.27
N VAL A 119 -13.73 -6.68 6.57
CA VAL A 119 -13.77 -6.73 5.10
C VAL A 119 -12.97 -5.56 4.50
N LEU A 120 -13.12 -4.35 5.04
CA LEU A 120 -12.34 -3.20 4.58
C LEU A 120 -10.83 -3.44 4.79
N LEU A 121 -10.42 -3.84 6.00
CA LEU A 121 -9.02 -4.15 6.30
C LEU A 121 -8.48 -5.25 5.39
N ALA A 122 -9.24 -6.32 5.18
CA ALA A 122 -8.85 -7.41 4.30
C ALA A 122 -8.66 -6.93 2.86
N ALA A 123 -9.55 -6.10 2.33
CA ALA A 123 -9.40 -5.52 1.00
C ALA A 123 -8.12 -4.69 0.86
N VAL A 124 -7.83 -3.82 1.84
CA VAL A 124 -6.60 -3.00 1.84
C VAL A 124 -5.34 -3.88 1.96
N VAL A 125 -5.35 -4.89 2.84
CA VAL A 125 -4.22 -5.83 3.00
C VAL A 125 -3.98 -6.65 1.74
N LEU A 126 -5.05 -7.14 1.09
CA LEU A 126 -4.97 -7.89 -0.15
C LEU A 126 -4.38 -7.04 -1.28
N HIS A 127 -4.79 -5.77 -1.40
CA HIS A 127 -4.18 -4.82 -2.33
C HIS A 127 -2.68 -4.67 -2.10
N HIS A 128 -2.29 -4.38 -0.86
CA HIS A 128 -0.89 -4.22 -0.48
C HIS A 128 -0.04 -5.48 -0.73
N GLY A 129 -0.65 -6.66 -0.56
CA GLY A 129 -0.06 -7.96 -0.87
C GLY A 129 0.09 -8.20 -2.36
N ASP A 130 -0.95 -7.93 -3.15
CA ASP A 130 -0.95 -8.08 -4.61
C ASP A 130 0.09 -7.16 -5.25
N VAL A 131 0.19 -5.90 -4.83
CA VAL A 131 1.24 -4.98 -5.29
C VAL A 131 2.63 -5.53 -4.97
N ALA A 132 2.87 -5.97 -3.72
CA ALA A 132 4.16 -6.51 -3.33
C ALA A 132 4.52 -7.78 -4.11
N HIS A 133 3.54 -8.65 -4.39
CA HIS A 133 3.74 -9.88 -5.15
C HIS A 133 4.05 -9.57 -6.62
N ARG A 134 3.26 -8.71 -7.26
CA ARG A 134 3.42 -8.33 -8.67
C ARG A 134 4.75 -7.64 -8.96
N VAL A 135 5.20 -6.77 -8.06
CA VAL A 135 6.52 -6.13 -8.20
C VAL A 135 7.64 -7.17 -8.06
N ARG A 136 7.53 -8.13 -7.13
CA ARG A 136 8.50 -9.25 -7.00
C ARG A 136 8.53 -10.16 -8.23
N CYS A 137 7.40 -10.33 -8.90
CA CYS A 137 7.30 -11.10 -10.14
C CYS A 137 7.68 -10.29 -11.40
N GLY A 138 8.12 -9.04 -11.26
CA GLY A 138 8.49 -8.18 -12.40
C GLY A 138 7.31 -7.72 -13.27
N ALA A 139 6.08 -7.83 -12.78
CA ALA A 139 4.85 -7.50 -13.49
C ALA A 139 4.02 -6.46 -12.72
N PRO A 140 4.53 -5.23 -12.51
CA PRO A 140 3.86 -4.21 -11.71
C PRO A 140 2.48 -3.85 -12.29
N LYS A 141 1.57 -3.47 -11.40
CA LYS A 141 0.24 -2.98 -11.80
C LYS A 141 0.35 -1.73 -12.69
N PRO A 142 -0.56 -1.57 -13.67
CA PRO A 142 -0.63 -0.35 -14.44
C PRO A 142 -0.99 0.84 -13.53
N VAL A 143 -0.43 2.01 -13.84
CA VAL A 143 -0.52 3.23 -12.99
C VAL A 143 -1.97 3.66 -12.73
N TRP A 144 -2.86 3.50 -13.71
CA TRP A 144 -4.28 3.84 -13.54
C TRP A 144 -4.95 3.03 -12.44
N ALA A 145 -4.55 1.76 -12.28
CA ALA A 145 -5.15 0.83 -11.36
C ALA A 145 -4.68 1.09 -9.93
N MET A 146 -3.38 1.40 -9.75
CA MET A 146 -2.87 1.94 -8.48
C MET A 146 -3.61 3.22 -8.07
N ARG A 147 -3.82 4.13 -9.02
CA ARG A 147 -4.45 5.44 -8.76
C ARG A 147 -5.94 5.32 -8.44
N ALA A 148 -6.63 4.33 -9.03
CA ALA A 148 -8.02 4.02 -8.71
C ALA A 148 -8.20 3.49 -7.27
N MET A 149 -7.17 2.97 -6.61
CA MET A 149 -7.25 2.53 -5.20
C MET A 149 -7.19 3.66 -4.16
N PHE A 150 -7.24 4.92 -4.62
CA PHE A 150 -7.22 6.15 -3.84
C PHE A 150 -5.97 6.41 -2.97
N GLY A 151 -5.07 5.43 -2.86
CA GLY A 151 -3.93 5.46 -1.95
C GLY A 151 -4.34 5.54 -0.48
N TRP A 152 -3.35 5.54 0.40
CA TRP A 152 -3.58 5.57 1.85
C TRP A 152 -4.22 6.89 2.31
N ASP A 153 -3.87 8.03 1.71
CA ASP A 153 -4.42 9.35 2.04
C ASP A 153 -5.90 9.47 1.67
N GLY A 154 -6.29 9.05 0.46
CA GLY A 154 -7.68 9.12 0.02
C GLY A 154 -8.60 8.26 0.89
N ARG A 155 -8.14 7.04 1.26
CA ARG A 155 -8.90 6.13 2.13
C ARG A 155 -9.06 6.69 3.54
N MET A 156 -7.99 7.21 4.15
CA MET A 156 -8.05 7.82 5.47
C MET A 156 -8.94 9.07 5.49
N LEU A 157 -8.84 9.94 4.48
CA LEU A 157 -9.64 11.17 4.39
C LEU A 157 -11.13 10.88 4.18
N LEU A 158 -11.48 9.90 3.35
CA LEU A 158 -12.87 9.51 3.12
C LEU A 158 -13.52 8.98 4.40
N ILE A 159 -12.79 8.15 5.16
CA ILE A 159 -13.26 7.64 6.44
C ILE A 159 -13.35 8.75 7.50
N ALA A 160 -12.36 9.64 7.56
CA ALA A 160 -12.40 10.81 8.45
C ALA A 160 -13.63 11.67 8.16
N ALA A 161 -13.88 12.00 6.88
CA ALA A 161 -15.03 12.78 6.45
C ALA A 161 -16.36 12.09 6.82
N SER A 162 -16.45 10.78 6.58
CA SER A 162 -17.61 9.98 6.97
C SER A 162 -17.84 10.01 8.48
N GLY A 163 -16.77 10.04 9.28
CA GLY A 163 -16.83 10.22 10.73
C GLY A 163 -17.35 11.58 11.16
N VAL A 164 -16.89 12.66 10.51
CA VAL A 164 -17.40 14.02 10.77
C VAL A 164 -18.89 14.14 10.44
N LEU A 165 -19.33 13.48 9.37
CA LEU A 165 -20.73 13.42 8.96
C LEU A 165 -21.59 12.50 9.85
N GLY A 166 -20.99 11.71 10.74
CA GLY A 166 -21.68 10.71 11.55
C GLY A 166 -22.15 9.48 10.77
N TRP A 167 -21.64 9.26 9.56
CA TRP A 167 -22.05 8.19 8.64
C TRP A 167 -20.96 7.12 8.47
N LEU A 168 -20.22 6.85 9.56
CA LEU A 168 -19.10 5.89 9.57
C LEU A 168 -19.45 4.52 8.97
N PRO A 169 -20.52 3.81 9.38
CA PRO A 169 -20.84 2.52 8.79
C PRO A 169 -21.06 2.59 7.27
N PHE A 170 -21.68 3.66 6.79
CA PHE A 170 -21.89 3.88 5.36
C PHE A 170 -20.56 4.15 4.64
N GLY A 171 -19.69 5.00 5.20
CA GLY A 171 -18.36 5.27 4.65
C GLY A 171 -17.49 4.01 4.54
N TYR A 172 -17.48 3.17 5.58
CA TYR A 172 -16.80 1.86 5.57
C TYR A 172 -17.41 0.93 4.52
N GLY A 173 -18.74 0.86 4.43
CA GLY A 173 -19.46 0.07 3.43
C GLY A 173 -19.14 0.46 2.00
N LEU A 174 -19.22 1.76 1.71
CA LEU A 174 -18.94 2.32 0.40
C LEU A 174 -17.49 2.05 -0.01
N LEU A 175 -16.53 2.30 0.88
CA LEU A 175 -15.13 2.11 0.59
C LEU A 175 -14.79 0.61 0.42
N ALA A 176 -15.30 -0.26 1.30
CA ALA A 176 -15.09 -1.69 1.21
C ALA A 176 -15.67 -2.25 -0.11
N GLY A 177 -16.89 -1.85 -0.46
CA GLY A 177 -17.52 -2.24 -1.73
C GLY A 177 -16.73 -1.75 -2.94
N TYR A 178 -16.31 -0.49 -2.93
CA TYR A 178 -15.51 0.10 -4.01
C TYR A 178 -14.19 -0.65 -4.23
N LEU A 179 -13.39 -0.84 -3.16
CA LEU A 179 -12.10 -1.54 -3.26
C LEU A 179 -12.31 -3.01 -3.63
N GLY A 180 -13.33 -3.66 -3.09
CA GLY A 180 -13.69 -5.04 -3.43
C GLY A 180 -14.02 -5.22 -4.91
N VAL A 181 -14.85 -4.33 -5.48
CA VAL A 181 -15.17 -4.34 -6.91
C VAL A 181 -13.91 -4.16 -7.74
N LEU A 182 -13.03 -3.23 -7.35
CA LEU A 182 -11.79 -2.98 -8.09
C LEU A 182 -10.86 -4.19 -8.07
N LEU A 183 -10.66 -4.83 -6.92
CA LEU A 183 -9.85 -6.04 -6.77
C LEU A 183 -10.40 -7.20 -7.60
N VAL A 184 -11.72 -7.39 -7.61
CA VAL A 184 -12.38 -8.42 -8.43
C VAL A 184 -12.22 -8.10 -9.91
N TRP A 185 -12.38 -6.84 -10.30
CA TRP A 185 -12.22 -6.40 -11.68
C TRP A 185 -10.80 -6.63 -12.20
N GLU A 186 -9.78 -6.22 -11.45
CA GLU A 186 -8.37 -6.44 -11.81
C GLU A 186 -8.02 -7.92 -11.89
N SER A 187 -8.56 -8.72 -10.96
CA SER A 187 -8.38 -10.17 -10.99
C SER A 187 -8.99 -10.75 -12.27
N ALA A 188 -10.27 -10.45 -12.54
CA ALA A 188 -10.99 -10.95 -13.71
C ALA A 188 -10.32 -10.54 -15.02
N THR A 189 -9.95 -9.27 -15.16
CA THR A 189 -9.24 -8.77 -16.36
C THR A 189 -7.86 -9.40 -16.53
N GLY A 190 -7.14 -9.64 -15.42
CA GLY A 190 -5.88 -10.38 -15.43
C GLY A 190 -6.03 -11.80 -15.96
N TRP A 191 -7.01 -12.55 -15.45
CA TRP A 191 -7.30 -13.92 -15.90
C TRP A 191 -7.79 -13.98 -17.36
N LEU A 192 -8.55 -12.98 -17.81
CA LEU A 192 -9.02 -12.92 -19.20
C LEU A 192 -7.90 -12.57 -20.18
N ALA A 193 -6.88 -11.84 -19.74
CA ALA A 193 -5.75 -11.45 -20.56
C ALA A 193 -4.62 -12.50 -20.62
N THR A 194 -4.59 -13.47 -19.69
CA THR A 194 -3.58 -14.54 -19.73
C THR A 194 -3.82 -15.46 -20.93
N PRO A 195 -2.87 -15.56 -21.87
CA PRO A 195 -2.97 -16.51 -22.97
C PRO A 195 -3.08 -17.93 -22.42
N VAL A 196 -4.02 -18.73 -22.94
CA VAL A 196 -4.06 -20.16 -22.65
C VAL A 196 -2.82 -20.77 -23.26
N GLY A 197 -1.87 -21.19 -22.42
CA GLY A 197 -0.67 -21.86 -22.90
C GLY A 197 -1.06 -23.17 -23.59
N THR A 198 -0.95 -23.23 -24.91
CA THR A 198 -0.73 -24.50 -25.61
C THR A 198 0.57 -25.07 -25.05
N GLY A 199 0.52 -26.24 -24.41
CA GLY A 199 1.62 -26.84 -23.64
C GLY A 199 2.88 -27.23 -24.42
N THR A 200 3.22 -26.52 -25.50
CA THR A 200 4.37 -26.76 -26.36
C THR A 200 5.61 -25.95 -25.97
N ASP A 201 5.48 -24.91 -25.13
CA ASP A 201 6.61 -24.06 -24.70
C ASP A 201 6.95 -24.25 -23.20
N VAL A 202 7.04 -25.49 -22.74
CA VAL A 202 7.85 -25.78 -21.56
C VAL A 202 9.28 -25.94 -22.06
N PRO A 203 10.23 -25.04 -21.74
CA PRO A 203 11.63 -25.32 -22.03
C PRO A 203 12.00 -26.59 -21.27
N ARG A 204 12.23 -27.67 -22.02
CA ARG A 204 12.79 -28.91 -21.48
C ARG A 204 14.12 -28.53 -20.84
N ILE A 205 14.22 -28.68 -19.52
CA ILE A 205 15.50 -28.55 -18.82
C ILE A 205 16.36 -29.72 -19.29
N GLU A 206 17.11 -29.52 -20.38
CA GLU A 206 18.04 -30.51 -20.95
C GLU A 206 19.43 -30.48 -20.28
N ASP A 207 19.64 -29.61 -19.28
CA ASP A 207 20.95 -29.45 -18.60
C ASP A 207 21.09 -30.27 -17.31
N GLY A 208 20.33 -31.36 -17.17
CA GLY A 208 20.38 -32.24 -15.98
C GLY A 208 21.32 -33.44 -16.07
N GLY A 209 22.03 -33.66 -17.18
CA GLY A 209 22.68 -34.95 -17.48
C GLY A 209 24.16 -34.92 -17.86
N ALA A 210 24.81 -33.76 -18.00
CA ALA A 210 26.17 -33.69 -18.55
C ALA A 210 27.29 -34.05 -17.56
N ASN A 211 26.99 -34.22 -16.27
CA ASN A 211 28.01 -34.34 -15.22
C ASN A 211 28.01 -35.71 -14.50
N ALA A 212 27.20 -36.67 -14.95
CA ALA A 212 27.20 -38.03 -14.42
C ALA A 212 28.21 -38.92 -15.17
N SER A 213 29.46 -38.46 -15.31
CA SER A 213 30.56 -39.33 -15.73
C SER A 213 31.19 -39.93 -14.48
N VAL A 214 30.92 -41.21 -14.29
CA VAL A 214 31.63 -42.13 -13.40
C VAL A 214 33.13 -42.07 -13.71
N THR A 215 33.92 -41.67 -12.71
CA THR A 215 35.28 -42.19 -12.41
C THR A 215 35.62 -41.85 -10.97
#